data_AF-A0A7C6CWP5-F1
#
_entry.id   AF-A0A7C6CWP5-F1
#
_cell.length_a   1.000
_cell.length_b   1.000
_cell.length_c   1.000
_cell.angle_alpha   90.00
_cell.angle_beta   90.00
_cell.angle_gamma   90.00
#
_symmetry.space_group_name_H-M   'P 1'
#
loop_
_entity.id
_entity.type
_entity.pdbx_description
1 polymer ?
#
loop_
_entity_poly.entity_id
_entity_poly.type
_entity_poly.pdbx_seq_one_letter_code
_entity_poly.pdbx_strand_id
1 'polypeptide(L)'
;MIEHEEFAHLIKKEDKNNPYSTLYFYESGESFYIEPVFYTQLKGFKYHHPKEFHRILKEMERLVKKNKKIVFTGNFERPLTSVDNYLYLEITDVTNPLCIFVEDKSRGSDYGD
;
A
#
# COMPACT_ATOMS: atom_id res chain seq x y z
N MET A 1 -9.94 11.81 9.31
CA MET A 1 -8.75 11.59 8.45
C MET A 1 -8.14 10.27 8.89
N ILE A 2 -7.78 9.37 7.98
CA ILE A 2 -7.20 8.07 8.37
C ILE A 2 -5.79 8.33 8.90
N GLU A 3 -5.49 7.84 10.10
CA GLU A 3 -4.13 7.83 10.64
C GLU A 3 -3.40 6.57 10.19
N HIS A 4 -2.22 6.75 9.63
CA HIS A 4 -1.32 5.67 9.25
C HIS A 4 -0.21 5.56 10.31
N GLU A 5 -0.51 4.85 11.39
CA GLU A 5 0.39 4.62 12.53
C GLU A 5 1.76 4.09 12.08
N GLU A 6 1.78 3.25 11.04
CA GLU A 6 2.98 2.62 10.49
C GLU A 6 3.96 3.65 9.87
N PHE A 7 3.46 4.83 9.47
CA PHE A 7 4.22 5.87 8.79
C PHE A 7 4.35 7.16 9.64
N ALA A 8 4.04 7.11 10.94
CA ALA A 8 4.11 8.27 11.82
C ALA A 8 5.53 8.86 11.97
N HIS A 9 6.56 8.06 11.68
CA HIS A 9 7.97 8.47 11.68
C HIS A 9 8.40 9.21 10.40
N LEU A 10 7.53 9.28 9.38
CA LEU A 10 7.81 9.94 8.11
C LEU A 10 7.21 11.34 8.06
N ILE A 11 7.75 12.17 7.18
CA ILE A 11 7.24 13.53 6.97
C ILE A 11 5.97 13.44 6.12
N LYS A 12 4.82 13.72 6.72
CA LYS A 12 3.53 13.81 6.02
C LYS A 12 3.35 15.21 5.42
N LYS A 13 2.88 15.28 4.17
CA LYS A 13 2.53 16.55 3.50
C LYS A 13 1.14 16.48 2.90
N GLU A 14 0.43 17.60 2.93
CA GLU A 14 -0.84 17.74 2.22
C GLU A 14 -0.61 18.11 0.75
N ASP A 15 -1.31 17.43 -0.15
CA ASP A 15 -1.36 17.75 -1.57
C ASP A 15 -2.80 18.09 -1.96
N LYS A 16 -3.03 19.36 -2.29
CA LYS A 16 -4.37 19.85 -2.63
C LYS A 16 -4.92 19.26 -3.93
N ASN A 17 -4.05 18.76 -4.81
CA ASN A 17 -4.47 18.12 -6.07
C ASN A 17 -4.88 16.66 -5.84
N ASN A 18 -4.41 16.06 -4.74
CA ASN A 18 -4.69 14.67 -4.37
C ASN A 18 -5.25 14.61 -2.94
N PRO A 19 -6.42 15.24 -2.67
CA PRO A 19 -6.90 15.47 -1.30
C PRO A 19 -7.29 14.19 -0.56
N TYR A 20 -7.50 13.09 -1.29
CA TYR A 20 -7.87 11.80 -0.72
C TYR A 20 -6.67 10.88 -0.48
N SER A 21 -5.50 11.20 -1.02
CA SER A 21 -4.28 10.43 -0.86
C SER A 21 -3.36 11.09 0.14
N THR A 22 -2.66 10.29 0.94
CA THR A 22 -1.67 10.84 1.86
C THR A 22 -0.28 10.74 1.26
N LEU A 23 0.44 11.86 1.23
CA LEU A 23 1.82 11.93 0.75
C LEU A 23 2.81 11.88 1.92
N TYR A 24 3.78 10.97 1.83
CA TYR A 24 4.88 10.80 2.76
C TYR A 24 6.23 11.01 2.08
N PHE A 25 7.19 11.53 2.85
CA PHE A 25 8.58 11.69 2.46
C PHE A 25 9.52 11.00 3.44
N TYR A 26 10.56 10.37 2.90
CA TYR A 26 11.76 9.98 3.62
C TYR A 26 12.72 11.17 3.69
N GLU A 27 13.56 11.21 4.73
CA GLU A 27 14.59 12.26 4.88
C GLU A 27 15.59 12.28 3.72
N SER A 28 15.83 11.12 3.08
CA SER A 28 16.68 10.97 1.90
C SER A 28 16.06 11.48 0.59
N GLY A 29 14.81 11.97 0.63
CA GLY A 29 14.14 12.64 -0.48
C GLY A 29 13.21 11.77 -1.31
N GLU A 30 13.12 10.46 -1.04
CA GLU A 30 12.10 9.61 -1.64
C GLU A 30 10.71 9.92 -1.09
N SER A 31 9.69 9.69 -1.93
CA SER A 31 8.31 9.97 -1.57
C SER A 31 7.35 8.89 -2.06
N PHE A 32 6.23 8.77 -1.35
CA PHE A 32 5.12 7.96 -1.83
C PHE A 32 3.76 8.54 -1.45
N TYR A 33 2.79 8.29 -2.31
CA TYR A 33 1.38 8.45 -1.98
C TYR A 33 0.82 7.11 -1.52
N ILE A 34 -0.08 7.16 -0.55
CA ILE A 34 -0.92 6.02 -0.19
C ILE A 34 -2.39 6.38 -0.34
N GLU A 35 -3.08 5.59 -1.15
CA GLU A 35 -4.52 5.71 -1.35
C GLU A 35 -5.29 5.01 -0.23
N PRO A 36 -6.51 5.46 0.09
CA PRO A 36 -7.32 4.87 1.14
C PRO A 36 -7.64 3.40 0.85
N VAL A 37 -7.90 3.04 -0.42
CA VAL A 37 -8.18 1.65 -0.83
C VAL A 37 -6.97 0.75 -0.59
N PHE A 38 -5.78 1.19 -0.99
CA PHE A 38 -4.54 0.45 -0.72
C PHE A 38 -4.32 0.28 0.79
N TYR A 39 -4.51 1.35 1.57
CA TYR A 39 -4.35 1.26 3.02
C TYR A 39 -5.35 0.29 3.67
N THR A 40 -6.60 0.26 3.22
CA THR A 40 -7.58 -0.74 3.68
C THR A 40 -7.10 -2.16 3.40
N GLN A 41 -6.57 -2.43 2.20
CA GLN A 41 -5.99 -3.74 1.85
C GLN A 41 -4.78 -4.06 2.74
N LEU A 42 -3.88 -3.10 2.95
CA LEU A 42 -2.72 -3.22 3.83
C LEU A 42 -3.13 -3.59 5.28
N LYS A 43 -4.18 -2.98 5.81
CA LYS A 43 -4.73 -3.35 7.14
C LYS A 43 -5.36 -4.73 7.15
N GLY A 44 -5.96 -5.16 6.05
CA GLY A 44 -6.38 -6.56 5.87
C GLY A 44 -5.21 -7.52 6.05
N PHE A 45 -4.06 -7.26 5.42
CA PHE A 45 -2.85 -8.05 5.63
C PHE A 45 -2.32 -7.97 7.08
N LYS A 46 -2.39 -6.81 7.74
CA LYS A 46 -2.05 -6.69 9.19
C LYS A 46 -2.91 -7.62 10.04
N TYR A 47 -4.20 -7.73 9.72
CA TYR A 47 -5.15 -8.57 10.46
C TYR A 47 -4.92 -10.06 10.21
N HIS A 48 -4.76 -10.48 8.95
CA HIS A 48 -4.59 -11.89 8.59
C HIS A 48 -3.17 -12.43 8.86
N HIS A 49 -2.16 -11.57 8.72
CA HIS A 49 -0.74 -11.94 8.80
C HIS A 49 0.06 -11.00 9.72
N PRO A 50 -0.32 -10.86 11.01
CA PRO A 50 0.30 -9.87 11.90
C PRO A 50 1.79 -10.09 12.10
N LYS A 51 2.26 -11.34 12.07
CA LYS A 51 3.68 -11.70 12.20
C LYS A 51 4.51 -11.30 10.97
N GLU A 52 3.90 -11.36 9.78
CA GLU A 52 4.56 -11.07 8.52
C GLU A 52 4.36 -9.61 8.08
N PHE A 53 3.48 -8.87 8.74
CA PHE A 53 3.14 -7.49 8.38
C PHE A 53 4.36 -6.57 8.30
N HIS A 54 5.33 -6.77 9.20
CA HIS A 54 6.58 -6.01 9.17
C HIS A 54 7.38 -6.23 7.87
N ARG A 55 7.27 -7.40 7.24
CA ARG A 55 7.95 -7.72 5.97
C ARG A 55 7.32 -6.96 4.82
N ILE A 56 6.00 -6.83 4.83
CA ILE A 56 5.25 -6.02 3.85
C ILE A 56 5.69 -4.55 3.95
N LEU A 57 5.75 -3.99 5.15
CA LEU A 57 6.21 -2.61 5.35
C LEU A 57 7.66 -2.39 4.89
N LYS A 58 8.56 -3.35 5.18
CA LYS A 58 9.95 -3.30 4.69
C LYS A 58 10.03 -3.38 3.17
N GLU A 59 9.16 -4.17 2.54
CA GLU A 59 9.12 -4.27 1.09
C GLU A 59 8.60 -3.00 0.44
N MET A 60 7.56 -2.38 1.02
CA MET A 60 7.11 -1.04 0.60
C MET A 60 8.25 -0.03 0.68
N GLU A 61 8.96 0.03 1.82
CA GLU A 61 10.12 0.91 1.98
C GLU A 61 11.22 0.64 0.93
N ARG A 62 11.55 -0.64 0.72
CA ARG A 62 12.55 -1.06 -0.28
C ARG A 62 12.17 -0.59 -1.69
N LEU A 63 10.90 -0.75 -2.06
CA LEU A 63 10.36 -0.31 -3.34
C LEU A 63 10.47 1.21 -3.49
N VAL A 64 10.09 1.97 -2.46
CA VAL A 64 10.18 3.44 -2.49
C VAL A 64 11.64 3.89 -2.62
N LYS A 65 12.56 3.32 -1.84
CA LYS A 65 14.00 3.64 -1.94
C LYS A 65 14.60 3.32 -3.31
N LYS A 66 14.14 2.25 -3.95
CA LYS A 66 14.58 1.83 -5.29
C LYS A 66 14.06 2.74 -6.39
N ASN A 67 12.76 3.08 -6.37
CA ASN A 67 12.09 3.81 -7.46
C ASN A 67 11.95 5.31 -7.21
N LYS A 68 12.29 5.78 -6.01
CA LYS A 68 12.24 7.16 -5.51
C LYS A 68 10.84 7.78 -5.36
N LYS A 69 9.90 7.47 -6.26
CA LYS A 69 8.56 8.05 -6.31
C LYS A 69 7.52 6.97 -6.61
N ILE A 70 6.64 6.68 -5.65
CA ILE A 70 5.62 5.62 -5.79
C ILE A 70 4.22 6.12 -5.42
N VAL A 71 3.20 5.65 -6.14
CA VAL A 71 1.80 5.72 -5.71
C VAL A 71 1.35 4.31 -5.36
N PHE A 72 1.08 4.07 -4.09
CA PHE A 72 0.42 2.84 -3.65
C PHE A 72 -1.10 2.99 -3.84
N THR A 73 -1.62 2.32 -4.86
CA THR A 73 -3.01 2.45 -5.33
C THR A 73 -3.77 1.13 -5.19
N GLY A 74 -5.09 1.22 -4.97
CA GLY A 74 -5.95 0.04 -5.00
C GLY A 74 -6.29 -0.45 -6.41
N ASN A 75 -6.08 0.38 -7.44
CA ASN A 75 -6.37 0.05 -8.83
C ASN A 75 -5.47 0.86 -9.77
N PHE A 76 -4.50 0.19 -10.41
CA PHE A 76 -3.56 0.83 -11.35
C PHE A 76 -4.25 1.42 -12.60
N GLU A 77 -5.33 0.80 -13.09
CA GLU A 77 -6.05 1.26 -14.29
C GLU A 77 -6.89 2.51 -14.01
N ARG A 78 -7.32 2.69 -12.76
CA ARG A 78 -8.16 3.82 -12.31
C ARG A 78 -7.66 4.33 -10.95
N PRO A 79 -6.46 4.91 -10.90
CA PRO A 79 -5.92 5.41 -9.65
C PRO A 79 -6.71 6.63 -9.17
N LEU A 80 -6.84 6.78 -7.85
CA LEU A 80 -7.44 7.97 -7.25
C LEU A 80 -6.49 9.17 -7.32
N THR A 81 -5.19 8.89 -7.29
CA THR A 81 -4.09 9.86 -7.28
C THR A 81 -3.63 10.11 -8.71
N SER A 82 -3.60 11.37 -9.14
CA SER A 82 -3.08 11.74 -10.46
C SER A 82 -1.82 12.58 -10.29
N VAL A 83 -0.66 11.96 -10.56
CA VAL A 83 0.65 12.60 -10.45
C VAL A 83 1.61 12.10 -11.53
N ASP A 84 2.31 13.02 -12.17
CA ASP A 84 3.34 12.69 -13.15
C ASP A 84 4.63 12.19 -12.50
N ASN A 85 5.34 11.31 -13.19
CA ASN A 85 6.65 10.78 -12.80
C ASN A 85 6.65 9.96 -11.49
N TYR A 86 5.53 9.29 -11.18
CA TYR A 86 5.44 8.29 -10.11
C TYR A 86 5.16 6.92 -10.70
N LEU A 87 5.71 5.88 -10.06
CA LEU A 87 5.37 4.49 -10.35
C LEU A 87 4.15 4.09 -9.53
N TYR A 88 3.11 3.58 -10.19
CA TYR A 88 1.91 3.09 -9.52
C TYR A 88 2.07 1.60 -9.23
N LEU A 89 1.82 1.21 -7.97
CA LEU A 89 1.92 -0.17 -7.51
C LEU A 89 0.67 -0.55 -6.71
N GLU A 90 0.18 -1.76 -6.93
CA GLU A 90 -0.93 -2.35 -6.20
C GLU A 90 -0.43 -3.20 -5.02
N ILE A 91 -1.35 -3.60 -4.14
CA ILE A 91 -0.99 -4.38 -2.94
C ILE A 91 -0.31 -5.71 -3.30
N THR A 92 -0.70 -6.31 -4.43
CA THR A 92 -0.15 -7.56 -4.98
C THR A 92 1.28 -7.40 -5.47
N ASP A 93 1.67 -6.23 -5.98
CA ASP A 93 3.07 -5.94 -6.35
C ASP A 93 4.01 -5.97 -5.13
N VAL A 94 3.48 -5.65 -3.95
CA VAL A 94 4.21 -5.69 -2.69
C VAL A 94 4.20 -7.09 -2.07
N THR A 95 3.05 -7.78 -2.08
CA THR A 95 2.87 -9.02 -1.30
C THR A 95 3.25 -10.29 -2.05
N ASN A 96 3.07 -10.33 -3.37
CA ASN A 96 3.37 -11.52 -4.18
C ASN A 96 4.85 -11.92 -4.12
N PRO A 97 5.84 -11.00 -4.23
CA PRO A 97 7.26 -11.36 -4.09
C PRO A 97 7.61 -11.94 -2.72
N LEU A 98 6.81 -11.65 -1.69
CA LEU A 98 6.99 -12.15 -0.33
C LEU A 98 6.30 -13.50 -0.10
N CYS A 99 5.54 -14.01 -1.08
CA CYS A 99 4.65 -15.16 -0.95
C CYS A 99 3.64 -15.01 0.20
N ILE A 100 3.19 -13.79 0.49
CA ILE A 100 2.16 -13.51 1.49
C ILE A 100 0.85 -13.26 0.74
N PHE A 101 -0.12 -14.14 0.93
CA PHE A 101 -1.40 -14.10 0.23
C PHE A 101 -2.54 -13.99 1.25
N VAL A 102 -3.59 -13.23 0.93
CA VAL A 102 -4.84 -13.36 1.67
C VAL A 102 -5.56 -14.57 1.09
N GLU A 103 -5.71 -15.63 1.90
CA GLU A 103 -6.55 -16.76 1.52
C GLU A 103 -8.01 -16.29 1.44
N ASP A 104 -8.55 -16.24 0.23
CA ASP A 104 -9.99 -16.10 0.06
C ASP A 104 -10.64 -17.40 0.50
N LYS A 105 -11.19 -17.41 1.72
CA LYS A 105 -11.98 -18.55 2.24
C LYS A 105 -13.35 -18.70 1.54
N SER A 106 -13.50 -18.26 0.29
CA SER A 106 -14.70 -18.46 -0.52
C SER A 106 -14.45 -19.46 -1.66
N ARG A 107 -13.85 -20.62 -1.37
CA ARG A 107 -14.00 -21.81 -2.22
C ARG A 107 -14.24 -23.05 -1.38
N GLY A 108 -15.50 -23.45 -1.32
CA GLY A 108 -15.94 -24.70 -0.72
C GLY A 108 -17.34 -24.61 -0.12
N SER A 109 -18.33 -24.05 -0.84
CA SER A 109 -19.70 -24.53 -0.64
C SER A 109 -19.71 -25.98 -1.07
N ASP A 110 -19.56 -26.86 -0.09
CA ASP A 110 -19.94 -28.26 -0.13
C ASP A 110 -21.46 -28.31 -0.40
N TYR A 111 -21.84 -28.15 -1.66
CA TYR A 111 -23.11 -28.69 -2.15
C TYR A 111 -22.82 -30.13 -2.52
N GLY A 112 -22.68 -30.96 -1.47
CA GLY A 112 -22.78 -32.41 -1.58
C GLY A 112 -24.17 -32.79 -2.05
N ASP A 113 -24.17 -33.73 -2.99
CA ASP A 113 -25.29 -34.41 -3.65
C ASP A 113 -26.46 -34.81 -2.74
#